data_AF-W6JT06-F1
#
_entry.id   AF-W6JT06-F1
#
_cell.length_a   1.000
_cell.length_b   1.000
_cell.length_c   1.000
_cell.angle_alpha   90.00
_cell.angle_beta   90.00
_cell.angle_gamma   90.00
#
_symmetry.space_group_name_H-M   'P 1'
#
loop_
_entity.id
_entity.type
_entity.pdbx_description
1 polymer ?
#
loop_
_entity_poly.entity_id
_entity_poly.type
_entity_poly.pdbx_seq_one_letter_code
_entity_poly.pdbx_strand_id
1 'polypeptide(L)'
;MTPAHATSCTAITARPTSWSETAVLDFEEARIDHPIAELARSTVLLGTRFHDWGPVGPPTREAFRAGYEAVRPLTAAESAWWRPLILWWSLLFVPEGEDPTGWRAAVLAQIDDR
;
A
#
# COMPACT_ATOMS: atom_id res chain seq x y z
N MET A 1 54.32 -12.05 12.51
CA MET A 1 53.84 -10.95 11.66
C MET A 1 52.83 -11.54 10.69
N THR A 2 51.54 -11.33 10.95
CA THR A 2 50.39 -11.97 10.29
C THR A 2 50.07 -11.24 8.99
N PRO A 3 49.89 -11.90 7.83
CA PRO A 3 49.40 -11.20 6.65
C PRO A 3 47.88 -11.04 6.76
N ALA A 4 47.44 -9.78 6.74
CA ALA A 4 46.03 -9.40 6.67
C ALA A 4 45.43 -9.90 5.35
N HIS A 5 44.32 -10.64 5.44
CA HIS A 5 43.45 -10.92 4.32
C HIS A 5 42.78 -9.61 3.87
N ALA A 6 43.22 -9.05 2.75
CA ALA A 6 42.44 -8.05 2.03
C ALA A 6 41.38 -8.80 1.21
N THR A 7 40.19 -8.96 1.78
CA THR A 7 39.02 -9.40 1.03
C THR A 7 38.67 -8.29 0.04
N SER A 8 39.06 -8.50 -1.21
CA SER A 8 38.66 -7.68 -2.35
C SER A 8 37.13 -7.73 -2.45
N CYS A 9 36.46 -6.63 -2.09
CA CYS A 9 35.10 -6.37 -2.52
C CYS A 9 35.14 -6.18 -4.03
N THR A 10 34.99 -7.28 -4.77
CA THR A 10 34.73 -7.25 -6.21
C THR A 10 33.44 -6.47 -6.41
N ALA A 11 33.58 -5.22 -6.86
CA ALA A 11 32.47 -4.43 -7.37
C ALA A 11 31.70 -5.27 -8.39
N ILE A 12 30.41 -5.49 -8.12
CA ILE A 12 29.48 -6.09 -9.07
C ILE A 12 29.44 -5.17 -10.28
N THR A 13 30.29 -5.47 -11.26
CA THR A 13 30.36 -4.80 -12.56
C THR A 13 30.11 -5.86 -13.61
N ALA A 14 28.83 -6.23 -13.76
CA ALA A 14 28.16 -6.62 -15.00
C ALA A 14 26.76 -7.22 -14.74
N ARG A 15 25.80 -6.94 -15.66
CA ARG A 15 24.53 -7.65 -15.98
C ARG A 15 23.25 -7.31 -15.19
N PRO A 16 22.04 -7.57 -15.75
CA PRO A 16 21.45 -7.25 -17.07
C PRO A 16 20.46 -6.06 -17.02
N THR A 17 20.17 -5.45 -18.17
CA THR A 17 19.12 -4.42 -18.32
C THR A 17 17.73 -5.06 -18.39
N SER A 18 16.87 -4.68 -17.43
CA SER A 18 15.46 -5.06 -17.19
C SER A 18 15.18 -6.43 -16.58
N TRP A 19 15.49 -6.59 -15.29
CA TRP A 19 14.67 -7.41 -14.41
C TRP A 19 13.70 -6.48 -13.67
N SER A 20 12.43 -6.48 -14.07
CA SER A 20 11.38 -5.92 -13.21
C SER A 20 10.91 -7.04 -12.28
N GLU A 21 11.68 -7.25 -11.22
CA GLU A 21 11.29 -8.15 -10.13
C GLU A 21 10.40 -7.35 -9.17
N THR A 22 9.15 -7.80 -9.03
CA THR A 22 8.23 -7.28 -8.01
C THR A 22 8.14 -8.31 -6.89
N ALA A 23 8.47 -7.91 -5.67
CA ALA A 23 8.35 -8.75 -4.48
C ALA A 23 7.40 -8.09 -3.48
N VAL A 24 6.63 -8.92 -2.78
CA VAL A 24 5.91 -8.53 -1.56
C VAL A 24 6.79 -8.95 -0.38
N LEU A 25 7.07 -8.01 0.51
CA LEU A 25 7.92 -8.18 1.68
C LEU A 25 7.10 -7.78 2.93
N ASP A 26 7.67 -7.96 4.13
CA ASP A 26 7.02 -7.58 5.41
C ASP A 26 5.74 -8.39 5.68
N PHE A 27 5.90 -9.67 6.05
CA PHE A 27 4.79 -10.59 6.30
C PHE A 27 4.38 -10.68 7.77
N GLU A 28 4.95 -9.88 8.66
CA GLU A 28 4.63 -9.90 10.10
C GLU A 28 3.19 -9.48 10.41
N GLU A 29 2.56 -8.69 9.53
CA GLU A 29 1.15 -8.31 9.62
C GLU A 29 0.21 -9.26 8.83
N ALA A 30 0.76 -10.30 8.20
CA ALA A 30 -0.04 -11.24 7.42
C ALA A 30 -1.05 -11.98 8.31
N ARG A 31 -2.30 -11.99 7.87
CA ARG A 31 -3.45 -12.56 8.60
C ARG A 31 -4.34 -13.38 7.70
N ILE A 32 -5.02 -14.36 8.29
CA ILE A 32 -6.12 -15.07 7.63
C ILE A 32 -7.36 -14.19 7.75
N ASP A 33 -7.74 -13.55 6.65
CA ASP A 33 -8.90 -12.65 6.57
C ASP A 33 -9.51 -12.69 5.16
N HIS A 34 -10.63 -11.99 4.95
CA HIS A 34 -11.25 -11.88 3.64
C HIS A 34 -10.36 -11.06 2.69
N PRO A 35 -10.11 -11.49 1.44
CA PRO A 35 -9.23 -10.77 0.51
C PRO A 35 -9.56 -9.29 0.29
N ILE A 36 -10.85 -8.93 0.38
CA ILE A 36 -11.32 -7.54 0.26
C ILE A 36 -10.84 -6.65 1.41
N ALA A 37 -10.66 -7.21 2.61
CA ALA A 37 -10.14 -6.48 3.77
C ALA A 37 -8.67 -6.10 3.56
N GLU A 38 -7.89 -7.01 3.00
CA GLU A 38 -6.49 -6.75 2.66
C GLU A 38 -6.36 -5.79 1.47
N LEU A 39 -7.17 -5.97 0.42
CA LEU A 39 -7.19 -5.05 -0.71
C LEU A 39 -7.51 -3.62 -0.26
N ALA A 40 -8.51 -3.44 0.59
CA ALA A 40 -8.88 -2.13 1.12
C ALA A 40 -7.78 -1.53 2.00
N ARG A 41 -7.18 -2.33 2.90
CA ARG A 41 -6.06 -1.88 3.75
C ARG A 41 -4.87 -1.42 2.90
N SER A 42 -4.43 -2.27 1.98
CA SER A 42 -3.33 -1.99 1.05
C SER A 42 -3.57 -0.71 0.23
N THR A 43 -4.82 -0.45 -0.14
CA THR A 43 -5.20 0.78 -0.87
C THR A 43 -5.01 2.04 -0.04
N VAL A 44 -5.34 2.01 1.25
CA VAL A 44 -5.14 3.13 2.18
C VAL A 44 -3.65 3.35 2.44
N LEU A 45 -2.89 2.26 2.54
CA LEU A 45 -1.44 2.26 2.76
C LEU A 45 -0.62 2.51 1.47
N LEU A 46 -1.27 2.74 0.33
CA LEU A 46 -0.60 2.94 -0.97
C LEU A 46 0.13 4.29 -1.09
N GLY A 47 0.05 5.15 -0.07
CA GLY A 47 0.89 6.35 0.06
C GLY A 47 2.37 5.95 0.11
N THR A 48 2.96 5.73 -1.05
CA THR A 48 4.19 4.94 -1.27
C THR A 48 5.47 5.77 -1.24
N ARG A 49 5.35 7.06 -0.95
CA ARG A 49 6.54 7.88 -0.77
C ARG A 49 6.91 7.81 0.71
N PHE A 50 8.15 7.42 1.00
CA PHE A 50 8.69 7.26 2.36
C PHE A 50 8.60 8.55 3.21
N HIS A 51 8.19 9.65 2.57
CA HIS A 51 7.77 10.92 3.12
C HIS A 51 6.39 11.27 2.53
N ASP A 52 5.53 11.97 3.28
CA ASP A 52 4.17 12.36 2.87
C ASP A 52 3.13 11.21 2.88
N TRP A 53 3.05 10.49 4.00
CA TRP A 53 2.10 9.39 4.30
C TRP A 53 0.61 9.82 4.39
N GLY A 54 0.16 10.69 3.50
CA GLY A 54 -1.20 11.19 3.41
C GLY A 54 -2.14 10.26 2.63
N PRO A 55 -3.44 10.56 2.63
CA PRO A 55 -4.45 9.80 1.92
C PRO A 55 -4.23 9.85 0.40
N VAL A 56 -4.39 8.71 -0.28
CA VAL A 56 -4.41 8.66 -1.74
C VAL A 56 -5.78 9.10 -2.29
N GLY A 57 -5.75 9.80 -3.43
CA GLY A 57 -6.96 10.27 -4.10
C GLY A 57 -7.79 9.13 -4.74
N PRO A 58 -9.08 9.38 -5.07
CA PRO A 58 -9.96 8.39 -5.69
C PRO A 58 -9.39 7.69 -6.94
N PRO A 59 -8.76 8.40 -7.91
CA PRO A 59 -8.24 7.75 -9.12
C PRO A 59 -7.18 6.68 -8.82
N THR A 60 -6.34 6.91 -7.81
CA THR A 60 -5.32 5.94 -7.38
C THR A 60 -5.95 4.69 -6.79
N ARG A 61 -7.00 4.85 -5.97
CA ARG A 61 -7.74 3.72 -5.37
C ARG A 61 -8.46 2.90 -6.42
N GLU A 62 -9.07 3.57 -7.39
CA GLU A 62 -9.75 2.93 -8.52
C GLU A 62 -8.78 2.16 -9.41
N ALA A 63 -7.63 2.76 -9.75
CA ALA A 63 -6.60 2.09 -10.54
C ALA A 63 -6.06 0.84 -9.83
N PHE A 64 -5.81 0.92 -8.52
CA PHE A 64 -5.35 -0.22 -7.73
C PHE A 64 -6.40 -1.34 -7.68
N ARG A 65 -7.66 -1.00 -7.43
CA ARG A 65 -8.78 -1.95 -7.47
C ARG A 65 -8.92 -2.60 -8.85
N ALA A 66 -8.87 -1.83 -9.93
CA ALA A 66 -8.96 -2.33 -11.29
C ALA A 66 -7.82 -3.31 -11.62
N GLY A 67 -6.60 -3.02 -11.16
CA GLY A 67 -5.45 -3.92 -11.29
C GLY A 67 -5.68 -5.27 -10.58
N TYR A 68 -6.27 -5.24 -9.38
CA TYR A 68 -6.65 -6.47 -8.67
C TYR A 68 -7.75 -7.24 -9.42
N GLU A 69 -8.81 -6.56 -9.85
CA GLU A 69 -9.96 -7.17 -10.52
C GLU A 69 -9.61 -7.78 -11.89
N ALA A 70 -8.56 -7.29 -12.55
CA ALA A 70 -8.03 -7.88 -13.78
C ALA A 70 -7.47 -9.30 -13.58
N VAL A 71 -7.08 -9.66 -12.35
CA VAL A 71 -6.59 -11.00 -11.99
C VAL A 71 -7.68 -11.81 -11.28
N ARG A 72 -8.40 -11.18 -10.34
CA ARG A 72 -9.48 -11.80 -9.58
C ARG A 72 -10.67 -10.84 -9.48
N PRO A 73 -11.76 -11.08 -10.23
CA PRO A 73 -12.97 -10.29 -10.12
C PRO A 73 -13.53 -10.33 -8.69
N LEU A 74 -13.99 -9.19 -8.19
CA LEU A 74 -14.69 -9.15 -6.92
C LEU A 74 -16.11 -9.70 -7.08
N THR A 75 -16.56 -10.45 -6.09
CA THR A 75 -17.98 -10.77 -5.95
C THR A 75 -18.79 -9.52 -5.65
N ALA A 76 -20.13 -9.61 -5.80
CA ALA A 76 -21.03 -8.53 -5.44
C ALA A 76 -20.89 -8.13 -3.95
N ALA A 77 -20.72 -9.12 -3.07
CA ALA A 77 -20.52 -8.87 -1.64
C ALA A 77 -19.20 -8.13 -1.37
N GLU A 78 -18.09 -8.58 -1.95
CA GLU A 78 -16.79 -7.89 -1.81
C GLU A 78 -16.84 -6.46 -2.38
N SER A 79 -17.48 -6.29 -3.55
CA SER A 79 -17.67 -4.97 -4.14
C SER A 79 -18.47 -4.01 -3.25
N ALA A 80 -19.49 -4.52 -2.55
CA ALA A 80 -20.28 -3.73 -1.61
C ALA A 80 -19.48 -3.33 -0.34
N TRP A 81 -18.52 -4.18 0.07
CA TRP A 81 -17.65 -3.91 1.21
C TRP A 81 -16.48 -2.96 0.93
N TRP A 82 -16.17 -2.71 -0.34
CA TRP A 82 -15.07 -1.83 -0.74
C TRP A 82 -15.08 -0.46 -0.05
N ARG A 83 -16.16 0.31 -0.21
CA ARG A 83 -16.27 1.66 0.36
C ARG A 83 -16.24 1.64 1.91
N PRO A 84 -17.04 0.82 2.61
CA PRO A 84 -16.99 0.72 4.07
C PRO A 84 -15.59 0.39 4.62
N LEU A 85 -14.86 -0.52 3.99
CA LEU A 85 -13.54 -0.92 4.45
C LEU A 85 -12.48 0.16 4.20
N ILE A 86 -12.53 0.85 3.07
CA ILE A 86 -11.64 2.00 2.80
C ILE A 86 -11.86 3.09 3.85
N LEU A 87 -13.13 3.39 4.18
CA LEU A 87 -13.48 4.37 5.20
C LEU A 87 -12.97 3.93 6.59
N TRP A 88 -13.22 2.66 6.96
CA TRP A 88 -12.76 2.09 8.22
C TRP A 88 -11.24 2.23 8.39
N TRP A 89 -10.45 1.83 7.39
CA TRP A 89 -9.00 1.94 7.46
C TRP A 89 -8.54 3.40 7.46
N SER A 90 -9.16 4.29 6.68
CA SER A 90 -8.82 5.72 6.67
C SER A 90 -9.05 6.40 8.02
N LEU A 91 -10.11 6.02 8.74
CA LEU A 91 -10.42 6.56 10.07
C LEU A 91 -9.31 6.29 11.09
N LEU A 92 -8.60 5.17 10.99
CA LEU A 92 -7.51 4.81 11.90
C LEU A 92 -6.29 5.74 11.77
N PHE A 93 -6.18 6.50 10.69
CA PHE A 93 -5.09 7.45 10.45
C PHE A 93 -5.43 8.90 10.80
N VAL A 94 -6.67 9.19 11.22
CA VAL A 94 -7.06 10.54 11.64
C VAL A 94 -6.49 10.82 13.04
N PRO A 95 -5.59 11.82 13.21
CA PRO A 95 -5.06 12.16 14.52
C PRO A 95 -6.10 12.87 15.39
N GLU A 96 -5.94 12.77 16.71
CA GLU A 96 -6.81 13.45 17.69
C GLU A 96 -6.70 14.99 17.62
N GLY A 97 -5.58 15.52 17.13
CA GLY A 97 -5.27 16.95 17.05
C GLY A 97 -5.12 17.48 15.62
N GLU A 98 -4.06 18.25 15.39
CA GLU A 98 -3.71 18.75 14.06
C GLU A 98 -3.53 17.58 13.08
N ASP A 99 -4.04 17.79 11.87
CA ASP A 99 -4.03 16.80 10.79
C ASP A 99 -3.22 17.33 9.60
N PRO A 100 -1.89 17.43 9.72
CA PRO A 100 -1.04 18.02 8.68
C PRO A 100 -1.01 17.18 7.39
N THR A 101 -1.39 15.91 7.46
CA THR A 101 -1.45 14.98 6.32
C THR A 101 -2.83 14.95 5.65
N GLY A 102 -3.87 15.52 6.28
CA GLY A 102 -5.19 15.71 5.69
C GLY A 102 -6.11 14.48 5.70
N TRP A 103 -5.87 13.52 6.60
CA TRP A 103 -6.70 12.31 6.73
C TRP A 103 -8.17 12.61 7.07
N ARG A 104 -8.41 13.59 7.95
CA ARG A 104 -9.75 14.04 8.36
C ARG A 104 -10.52 14.58 7.15
N ALA A 105 -9.89 15.44 6.36
CA ALA A 105 -10.51 15.99 5.15
C ALA A 105 -10.83 14.88 4.13
N ALA A 106 -9.91 13.92 3.95
CA ALA A 106 -10.13 12.79 3.05
C ALA A 106 -11.24 11.83 3.51
N VAL A 107 -11.38 11.60 4.82
CA VAL A 107 -12.48 10.82 5.40
C VAL A 107 -13.82 11.52 5.18
N LEU A 108 -13.89 12.83 5.44
CA LEU A 108 -15.11 13.61 5.23
C LEU A 108 -15.54 13.57 3.76
N ALA A 109 -14.60 13.78 2.82
CA ALA A 109 -14.88 13.69 1.39
C ALA A 109 -15.40 12.29 0.97
N GLN A 110 -14.91 11.21 1.58
CA GLN A 110 -15.41 9.84 1.32
C GLN A 110 -16.83 9.62 1.85
N ILE A 111 -17.21 10.31 2.93
CA ILE A 111 -18.55 10.25 3.49
C ILE A 111 -19.54 11.03 2.61
N ASP A 112 -19.10 12.13 2.00
CA ASP A 112 -19.95 13.00 1.18
C ASP A 112 -20.17 12.46 -0.24
N ASP A 113 -19.28 11.60 -0.74
CA ASP A 113 -19.36 10.91 -2.05
C ASP A 113 -20.40 9.75 -2.08
N ARG A 114 -21.45 9.84 -1.25
CA ARG A 114 -22.50 8.80 -1.11
C ARG A 114 -23.37 8.63 -2.34
#